data_AF-A0A9D0A8S9-F1
#
_entry.id   AF-A0A9D0A8S9-F1
#
_cell.length_a   1.000
_cell.length_b   1.000
_cell.length_c   1.000
_cell.angle_alpha   90.00
_cell.angle_beta   90.00
_cell.angle_gamma   90.00
#
_symmetry.space_group_name_H-M   'P 1'
#
loop_
_entity.id
_entity.type
_entity.pdbx_description
1 polymer ?
#
loop_
_entity_poly.entity_id
_entity_poly.type
_entity_poly.pdbx_seq_one_letter_code
_entity_poly.pdbx_strand_id
1 'polypeptide(L)'
;MKRFFSLLFSLLILTGISYTLTTGFRGIDLLTLIPRQSGTVITWDHPARDYRRFVRSRLGKNISTIDRESVLTALGLPAADITTISTLVKLWHALTQKPLFQDILGKKIVLALVPGTEQEGAASHPSMEPLFLSAVGKRQTDYRMRSFLHGFQGVTTLPPVIYQGYTIYGFTIRNIGPLYVACSRGVLLAAFDPAPIRQSLDLLLAGLVGKGDTIRRNSTFLKMQRQAKGQKDFFCYIDAVSVSGKLLRQPDGLKKIIESVHGYLQHLAGHGLRRVAFYHGRKKKVHQLRLQLQFAKGSLPPFQKLLAGRRPSVDRELMRTTANLQLYFRSNWLDLPAWWRMTIENGNSRDLKRAERLDRSVHRYTGMDMERFLGLFGHRFSLLVKEFKTSSFFPIPRICLRIALTDGNVVHDLLEKFVARLPHRRETMAGHEVVSILAAGGLMQPSYVLSGRDLCIVDGRDLVNDLLAPKTFLTGDPDFKRVALGSDQPANLIFFARMQQVTHSLKEAASWLGTLVAVRDNPAGARSKILVDQLALPIFDGMAMFKTCFVIGRTRPGELDMTARLLSRDE
;
A
#
# COMPACT_ATOMS: atom_id res chain seq x y z
N MET A 1 38.53 -7.33 -52.93
CA MET A 1 37.89 -6.10 -52.40
C MET A 1 36.59 -6.32 -51.62
N LYS A 2 35.58 -7.06 -52.12
CA LYS A 2 34.30 -7.28 -51.38
C LYS A 2 34.45 -7.89 -49.97
N ARG A 3 35.42 -8.79 -49.77
CA ARG A 3 35.68 -9.42 -48.46
C ARG A 3 36.34 -8.48 -47.45
N PHE A 4 37.12 -7.49 -47.90
CA PHE A 4 37.75 -6.48 -47.05
C PHE A 4 36.71 -5.43 -46.57
N PHE A 5 35.77 -5.07 -47.44
CA PHE A 5 34.67 -4.15 -47.11
C PHE A 5 33.67 -4.75 -46.12
N SER A 6 33.38 -6.06 -46.25
CA SER A 6 32.54 -6.77 -45.28
C SER A 6 33.20 -6.85 -43.89
N LEU A 7 34.53 -6.97 -43.82
CA LEU A 7 35.25 -7.08 -42.55
C LEU A 7 35.36 -5.71 -41.85
N LEU A 8 35.54 -4.63 -42.62
CA LEU A 8 35.50 -3.24 -42.13
C LEU A 8 34.11 -2.84 -41.62
N PHE A 9 33.04 -3.27 -42.31
CA PHE A 9 31.65 -3.01 -41.89
C PHE A 9 31.29 -3.76 -40.60
N SER A 10 31.74 -5.02 -40.47
CA SER A 10 31.60 -5.80 -39.22
C SER A 10 32.37 -5.17 -38.07
N LEU A 11 33.58 -4.66 -38.33
CA LEU A 11 34.39 -3.99 -37.31
C LEU A 11 33.76 -2.67 -36.85
N LEU A 12 33.14 -1.90 -37.76
CA LEU A 12 32.39 -0.67 -37.47
C LEU A 12 31.11 -0.92 -36.68
N ILE A 13 30.40 -2.02 -36.97
CA ILE A 13 29.26 -2.46 -36.16
C ILE A 13 29.73 -2.90 -34.78
N LEU A 14 30.85 -3.63 -34.67
CA LEU A 14 31.41 -4.02 -33.38
C LEU A 14 31.93 -2.82 -32.58
N THR A 15 32.54 -1.81 -33.22
CA THR A 15 32.95 -0.57 -32.55
C THR A 15 31.76 0.31 -32.20
N GLY A 16 30.68 0.31 -32.98
CA GLY A 16 29.41 0.98 -32.64
C GLY A 16 28.69 0.33 -31.45
N ILE A 17 28.72 -1.01 -31.38
CA ILE A 17 28.18 -1.78 -30.25
C ILE A 17 29.08 -1.63 -29.01
N SER A 18 30.41 -1.64 -29.18
CA SER A 18 31.36 -1.42 -28.08
C SER A 18 31.33 0.03 -27.59
N TYR A 19 31.15 1.03 -28.46
CA TYR A 19 31.00 2.45 -28.09
C TYR A 19 29.67 2.72 -27.35
N THR A 20 28.57 2.04 -27.71
CA THR A 20 27.30 2.12 -26.98
C THR A 20 27.33 1.36 -25.65
N LEU A 21 28.15 0.31 -25.53
CA LEU A 21 28.40 -0.38 -24.26
C LEU A 21 29.43 0.34 -23.36
N THR A 22 30.34 1.14 -23.92
CA THR A 22 31.40 1.88 -23.18
C THR A 22 31.08 3.35 -22.90
N THR A 23 30.12 3.98 -23.60
CA THR A 23 29.58 5.31 -23.22
C THR A 23 28.58 5.25 -22.05
N GLY A 24 28.57 4.12 -21.32
CA GLY A 24 28.10 4.01 -19.95
C GLY A 24 28.89 4.91 -19.00
N PHE A 25 28.67 6.22 -19.10
CA PHE A 25 29.01 7.13 -18.02
C PHE A 25 28.17 6.70 -16.82
N ARG A 26 28.83 6.22 -15.76
CA ARG A 26 28.22 6.09 -14.43
C ARG A 26 27.74 7.49 -14.05
N GLY A 27 26.44 7.77 -14.25
CA GLY A 27 25.84 9.01 -13.78
C GLY A 27 26.13 9.16 -12.28
N ILE A 28 26.20 10.40 -11.79
CA ILE A 28 26.33 10.64 -10.36
C ILE A 28 25.22 9.86 -9.66
N ASP A 29 25.61 9.05 -8.67
CA ASP A 29 24.65 8.38 -7.82
C ASP A 29 23.91 9.45 -7.01
N LEU A 30 22.64 9.71 -7.36
CA LEU A 30 21.86 10.79 -6.74
C LEU A 30 21.82 10.70 -5.20
N LEU A 31 22.01 9.51 -4.63
CA LEU A 31 22.07 9.33 -3.18
C LEU A 31 23.33 9.92 -2.53
N THR A 32 24.39 10.23 -3.29
CA THR A 32 25.56 10.93 -2.74
C THR A 32 25.34 12.43 -2.61
N LEU A 33 24.22 12.95 -3.13
CA LEU A 33 23.84 14.37 -3.03
C LEU A 33 22.84 14.63 -1.91
N ILE A 34 22.49 13.60 -1.13
CA ILE A 34 21.46 13.67 -0.10
C ILE A 34 22.13 13.57 1.27
N PRO A 35 21.86 14.51 2.19
CA PRO A 35 22.41 14.46 3.54
C PRO A 35 22.05 13.18 4.29
N ARG A 36 22.95 12.72 5.16
CA ARG A 36 22.74 11.52 5.99
C ARG A 36 21.47 11.57 6.85
N GLN A 37 21.12 12.77 7.33
CA GLN A 37 20.03 13.02 8.27
C GLN A 37 18.68 13.29 7.58
N SER A 38 18.57 13.00 6.28
CA SER A 38 17.33 13.22 5.54
C SER A 38 16.17 12.40 6.12
N GLY A 39 15.06 13.07 6.44
CA GLY A 39 13.89 12.46 7.06
C GLY A 39 13.07 11.62 6.09
N THR A 40 13.09 11.92 4.79
CA THR A 40 12.42 11.10 3.76
C THR A 40 13.30 11.02 2.53
N VAL A 41 13.33 9.85 1.88
CA VAL A 41 14.01 9.63 0.61
C VAL A 41 13.18 8.71 -0.27
N ILE A 42 12.74 9.20 -1.42
CA ILE A 42 11.99 8.46 -2.43
C ILE A 42 12.84 8.38 -3.69
N THR A 43 13.30 7.19 -4.05
CA THR A 43 13.99 6.94 -5.32
C THR A 43 13.03 6.27 -6.30
N TRP A 44 12.95 6.79 -7.52
CA TRP A 44 12.13 6.21 -8.59
C TRP A 44 12.92 6.14 -9.89
N ASP A 45 13.06 4.93 -10.43
CA ASP A 45 13.71 4.65 -11.69
C ASP A 45 12.69 4.65 -12.84
N HIS A 46 12.94 5.51 -13.84
CA HIS A 46 12.12 5.73 -15.03
C HIS A 46 10.64 6.13 -14.81
N PRO A 47 10.32 7.11 -13.94
CA PRO A 47 8.95 7.54 -13.66
C PRO A 47 8.13 7.87 -14.90
N ALA A 48 8.72 8.49 -15.91
CA ALA A 48 7.99 8.86 -17.13
C ALA A 48 7.58 7.64 -17.97
N ARG A 49 8.33 6.54 -17.90
CA ARG A 49 7.96 5.26 -18.53
C ARG A 49 6.84 4.60 -17.73
N ASP A 50 6.97 4.59 -16.40
CA ASP A 50 6.00 3.97 -15.51
C ASP A 50 4.65 4.69 -15.55
N TYR A 51 4.64 6.02 -15.59
CA TYR A 51 3.44 6.81 -15.79
C TYR A 51 2.76 6.49 -17.12
N ARG A 52 3.51 6.47 -18.24
CA ARG A 52 2.96 6.10 -19.55
C ARG A 52 2.37 4.69 -19.54
N ARG A 53 3.03 3.75 -18.86
CA ARG A 53 2.52 2.39 -18.69
C ARG A 53 1.24 2.36 -17.86
N PHE A 54 1.20 3.11 -16.76
CA PHE A 54 0.01 3.24 -15.93
C PHE A 54 -1.17 3.79 -16.73
N VAL A 55 -1.01 4.93 -17.42
CA VAL A 55 -2.07 5.53 -18.25
C VAL A 55 -2.58 4.56 -19.33
N ARG A 56 -1.69 3.74 -19.90
CA ARG A 56 -2.06 2.73 -20.91
C ARG A 56 -2.67 1.45 -20.31
N SER A 57 -2.45 1.19 -19.03
CA SER A 57 -3.01 0.02 -18.35
C SER A 57 -4.53 0.12 -18.24
N ARG A 58 -5.21 -1.02 -18.07
CA ARG A 58 -6.66 -1.05 -17.83
C ARG A 58 -7.07 -0.18 -16.64
N LEU A 59 -6.29 -0.21 -15.55
CA LEU A 59 -6.54 0.65 -14.39
C LEU A 59 -6.41 2.15 -14.71
N GLY A 60 -5.34 2.56 -15.38
CA GLY A 60 -5.15 3.97 -15.74
C GLY A 60 -6.21 4.48 -16.71
N LYS A 61 -6.61 3.67 -17.69
CA LYS A 61 -7.73 3.98 -18.60
C LYS A 61 -9.03 4.19 -17.83
N ASN A 62 -9.39 3.28 -16.93
CA ASN A 62 -10.64 3.40 -16.18
C ASN A 62 -10.62 4.53 -15.14
N ILE A 63 -9.47 4.83 -14.52
CA ILE A 63 -9.35 6.01 -13.65
C ILE A 63 -9.48 7.31 -14.47
N SER A 64 -9.06 7.29 -15.73
CA SER A 64 -9.16 8.48 -16.59
C SER A 64 -10.59 8.78 -17.05
N THR A 65 -11.51 7.80 -17.01
CA THR A 65 -12.93 7.99 -17.36
C THR A 65 -13.79 8.48 -16.20
N ILE A 66 -13.24 8.57 -14.99
CA ILE A 66 -13.97 9.05 -13.81
C ILE A 66 -14.32 10.53 -13.97
N ASP A 67 -15.62 10.86 -13.87
CA ASP A 67 -16.07 12.23 -13.68
C ASP A 67 -15.72 12.69 -12.25
N ARG A 68 -14.52 13.27 -12.13
CA ARG A 68 -13.97 13.72 -10.85
C ARG A 68 -14.82 14.80 -10.21
N GLU A 69 -15.38 15.71 -10.99
CA GLU A 69 -16.14 16.84 -10.46
C GLU A 69 -17.43 16.34 -9.81
N SER A 70 -18.15 15.46 -10.51
CA SER A 70 -19.36 14.81 -9.99
C SER A 70 -19.07 13.94 -8.77
N VAL A 71 -17.98 13.16 -8.77
CA VAL A 71 -17.58 12.33 -7.61
C VAL A 71 -17.22 13.17 -6.40
N LEU A 72 -16.40 14.22 -6.55
CA LEU A 72 -16.00 15.07 -5.43
C LEU A 72 -17.20 15.86 -4.88
N THR A 73 -18.13 16.27 -5.75
CA THR A 73 -19.40 16.90 -5.35
C THR A 73 -20.27 15.92 -4.55
N ALA A 74 -20.39 14.67 -5.00
CA ALA A 74 -21.14 13.63 -4.32
C ALA A 74 -20.54 13.26 -2.94
N LEU A 75 -19.22 13.42 -2.78
CA LEU A 75 -18.50 13.29 -1.50
C LEU A 75 -18.67 14.52 -0.59
N GLY A 76 -19.33 15.59 -1.06
CA GLY A 76 -19.58 16.80 -0.29
C GLY A 76 -18.36 17.70 -0.14
N LEU A 77 -17.40 17.65 -1.06
CA LEU A 77 -16.27 18.57 -1.02
C LEU A 77 -16.69 20.00 -1.38
N PRO A 78 -16.11 21.03 -0.74
CA PRO A 78 -16.31 22.43 -1.13
C PRO A 78 -15.85 22.70 -2.58
N ALA A 79 -16.56 23.58 -3.30
CA ALA A 79 -16.26 23.93 -4.69
C ALA A 79 -14.82 24.44 -4.92
N ALA A 80 -14.26 25.14 -3.92
CA ALA A 80 -12.87 25.61 -3.95
C ALA A 80 -11.86 24.44 -4.00
N ASP A 81 -12.11 23.38 -3.23
CA ASP A 81 -11.25 22.19 -3.20
C ASP A 81 -11.39 21.40 -4.49
N ILE A 82 -12.61 21.28 -5.04
CA ILE A 82 -12.89 20.63 -6.34
C ILE A 82 -12.13 21.34 -7.47
N THR A 83 -12.17 22.67 -7.49
CA THR A 83 -11.47 23.51 -8.48
C THR A 83 -9.95 23.34 -8.36
N THR A 84 -9.45 23.30 -7.13
CA THR A 84 -8.02 23.10 -6.84
C THR A 84 -7.54 21.74 -7.36
N ILE A 85 -8.26 20.65 -7.03
CA ILE A 85 -7.93 19.29 -7.50
C ILE A 85 -7.98 19.21 -9.03
N SER A 86 -9.03 19.77 -9.64
CA SER A 86 -9.19 19.76 -11.10
C SER A 86 -8.06 20.51 -11.82
N THR A 87 -7.63 21.64 -11.26
CA THR A 87 -6.50 22.44 -11.78
C THR A 87 -5.19 21.66 -11.68
N LEU A 88 -4.93 21.01 -10.54
CA LEU A 88 -3.74 20.18 -10.36
C LEU A 88 -3.69 19.00 -11.34
N VAL A 89 -4.82 18.34 -11.58
CA VAL A 89 -4.91 17.24 -12.54
C VAL A 89 -4.67 17.71 -13.97
N LYS A 90 -5.26 18.85 -14.37
CA LYS A 90 -5.02 19.46 -15.70
C LYS A 90 -3.56 19.85 -15.89
N LEU A 91 -2.95 20.48 -14.87
CA LEU A 91 -1.53 20.84 -14.88
C LEU A 91 -0.65 19.59 -15.02
N TRP A 92 -0.91 18.55 -14.24
CA TRP A 92 -0.19 17.29 -14.33
C TRP A 92 -0.31 16.66 -15.71
N HIS A 93 -1.52 16.62 -16.29
CA HIS A 93 -1.72 16.10 -17.64
C HIS A 93 -0.93 16.90 -18.68
N ALA A 94 -1.03 18.24 -18.64
CA ALA A 94 -0.28 19.13 -19.54
C ALA A 94 1.24 18.91 -19.42
N LEU A 95 1.76 18.70 -18.21
CA LEU A 95 3.18 18.41 -17.98
C LEU A 95 3.60 17.11 -18.64
N THR A 96 2.81 16.05 -18.50
CA THR A 96 3.16 14.71 -19.01
C THR A 96 3.25 14.63 -20.54
N GLN A 97 2.62 15.57 -21.24
CA GLN A 97 2.63 15.67 -22.71
C GLN A 97 3.88 16.39 -23.26
N LYS A 98 4.64 17.11 -22.41
CA LYS A 98 5.82 17.87 -22.87
C LYS A 98 7.04 16.95 -23.05
N PRO A 99 7.88 17.13 -24.08
CA PRO A 99 9.12 16.36 -24.25
C PRO A 99 10.02 16.38 -23.02
N LEU A 100 10.05 17.50 -22.30
CA LEU A 100 10.89 17.65 -21.12
C LEU A 100 10.46 16.76 -19.95
N PHE A 101 9.19 16.34 -19.88
CA PHE A 101 8.78 15.34 -18.91
C PHE A 101 9.61 14.05 -19.09
N GLN A 102 9.92 13.66 -20.32
CA GLN A 102 10.83 12.55 -20.58
C GLN A 102 12.28 12.89 -20.25
N ASP A 103 12.73 14.12 -20.48
CA ASP A 103 14.11 14.51 -20.16
C ASP A 103 14.38 14.51 -18.65
N ILE A 104 13.43 15.02 -17.84
CA ILE A 104 13.56 15.12 -16.37
C ILE A 104 13.16 13.80 -15.68
N LEU A 105 12.11 13.13 -16.13
CA LEU A 105 11.55 11.95 -15.45
C LEU A 105 11.84 10.64 -16.21
N GLY A 106 12.63 10.68 -17.28
CA GLY A 106 12.93 9.49 -18.09
C GLY A 106 14.02 8.58 -17.54
N LYS A 107 14.84 9.07 -16.60
CA LYS A 107 15.88 8.28 -15.92
C LYS A 107 15.52 8.14 -14.44
N LYS A 108 16.46 8.36 -13.52
CA LYS A 108 16.26 8.22 -12.09
C LYS A 108 15.94 9.57 -11.46
N ILE A 109 14.97 9.59 -10.55
CA ILE A 109 14.74 10.72 -9.66
C ILE A 109 14.95 10.33 -8.20
N VAL A 110 15.24 11.34 -7.39
CA VAL A 110 15.13 11.25 -5.94
C VAL A 110 14.38 12.46 -5.40
N LEU A 111 13.37 12.21 -4.58
CA LEU A 111 12.74 13.22 -3.73
C LEU A 111 13.27 13.02 -2.32
N ALA A 112 13.70 14.08 -1.65
CA ALA A 112 14.16 14.01 -0.28
C ALA A 112 13.56 15.13 0.57
N LEU A 113 13.37 14.85 1.87
CA LEU A 113 13.19 15.88 2.89
C LEU A 113 14.52 15.99 3.63
N VAL A 114 15.21 17.11 3.45
CA VAL A 114 16.54 17.36 4.01
C VAL A 114 16.46 18.34 5.19
N PRO A 115 17.39 18.30 6.15
CA PRO A 115 17.40 19.25 7.26
C PRO A 115 17.60 20.68 6.75
N GLY A 116 16.77 21.62 7.21
CA GLY A 116 16.91 23.05 6.95
C GLY A 116 18.13 23.65 7.66
N THR A 117 18.58 24.82 7.21
CA THR A 117 19.76 25.51 7.76
C THR A 117 19.46 26.43 8.94
N GLU A 118 18.19 26.73 9.23
CA GLU A 118 17.80 27.62 10.33
C GLU A 118 17.80 26.88 11.68
N GLN A 119 18.86 27.09 12.48
CA GLN A 119 18.89 26.80 13.92
C GLN A 119 18.38 28.01 14.71
N GLU A 120 17.08 28.33 14.62
CA GLU A 120 16.48 29.26 15.58
C GLU A 120 15.83 28.48 16.73
N GLY A 121 16.56 28.41 17.85
CA GLY A 121 16.06 27.95 19.15
C GLY A 121 16.06 26.43 19.33
N ALA A 122 16.08 26.01 20.60
CA ALA A 122 16.14 24.63 21.08
C ALA A 122 14.88 23.78 20.74
N ALA A 123 14.45 23.77 19.49
CA ALA A 123 13.44 22.85 19.02
C ALA A 123 14.03 21.43 18.97
N SER A 124 13.37 20.48 19.62
CA SER A 124 13.82 19.08 19.72
C SER A 124 13.94 18.34 18.39
N HIS A 125 13.50 18.94 17.27
CA HIS A 125 13.54 18.36 15.94
C HIS A 125 13.94 19.41 14.88
N PRO A 126 14.89 19.09 13.98
CA PRO A 126 15.28 20.00 12.91
C PRO A 126 14.13 20.23 11.94
N SER A 127 14.08 21.43 11.37
CA SER A 127 13.20 21.72 10.27
C SER A 127 13.54 20.89 9.04
N MET A 128 12.54 20.59 8.21
CA MET A 128 12.72 19.80 6.98
C MET A 128 12.32 20.60 5.74
N GLU A 129 13.12 20.47 4.69
CA GLU A 129 12.94 21.16 3.40
C GLU A 129 12.95 20.15 2.24
N PRO A 130 12.06 20.32 1.23
CA PRO A 130 12.00 19.41 0.10
C PRO A 130 13.12 19.66 -0.92
N LEU A 131 13.72 18.57 -1.39
CA LEU A 131 14.74 18.54 -2.42
C LEU A 131 14.35 17.55 -3.52
N PHE A 132 14.36 18.01 -4.76
CA PHE A 132 14.17 17.22 -5.96
C PHE A 132 15.50 17.03 -6.68
N LEU A 133 15.82 15.79 -7.02
CA LEU A 133 16.99 15.40 -7.78
C LEU A 133 16.54 14.60 -9.00
N SER A 134 17.07 14.92 -10.18
CA SER A 134 16.82 14.14 -11.39
C SER A 134 18.11 13.92 -12.17
N ALA A 135 18.34 12.68 -12.61
CA ALA A 135 19.38 12.36 -13.57
C ALA A 135 18.94 12.78 -14.98
N VAL A 136 19.63 13.75 -15.56
CA VAL A 136 19.33 14.35 -16.87
C VAL A 136 20.44 14.03 -17.89
N GLY A 137 20.16 14.14 -19.18
CA GLY A 137 21.17 13.98 -20.23
C GLY A 137 22.17 15.14 -20.24
N LYS A 138 23.46 14.88 -20.57
CA LYS A 138 24.50 15.93 -20.67
C LYS A 138 24.24 16.97 -21.79
N ARG A 139 23.36 16.70 -22.76
CA ARG A 139 23.14 17.60 -23.90
C ARG A 139 22.12 18.69 -23.54
N GLN A 140 22.63 19.92 -23.37
CA GLN A 140 21.89 21.19 -23.37
C GLN A 140 20.85 21.40 -22.25
N THR A 141 21.15 20.98 -21.02
CA THR A 141 20.25 21.15 -19.87
C THR A 141 19.93 22.62 -19.56
N ASP A 142 20.90 23.52 -19.62
CA ASP A 142 20.69 24.92 -19.20
C ASP A 142 19.72 25.67 -20.13
N TYR A 143 19.87 25.52 -21.46
CA TYR A 143 18.98 26.14 -22.43
C TYR A 143 17.57 25.54 -22.40
N ARG A 144 17.46 24.20 -22.32
CA ARG A 144 16.17 23.49 -22.27
C ARG A 144 15.42 23.76 -20.97
N MET A 145 16.12 23.94 -19.86
CA MET A 145 15.53 24.22 -18.56
C MET A 145 14.99 25.66 -18.47
N ARG A 146 15.71 26.65 -19.02
CA ARG A 146 15.15 28.00 -19.18
C ARG A 146 13.90 27.96 -20.07
N SER A 147 13.99 27.29 -21.21
CA SER A 147 12.85 27.13 -22.14
C SER A 147 11.64 26.43 -21.50
N PHE A 148 11.87 25.47 -20.61
CA PHE A 148 10.82 24.80 -19.85
C PHE A 148 10.07 25.74 -18.93
N LEU A 149 10.83 26.53 -18.16
CA LEU A 149 10.30 27.37 -17.10
C LEU A 149 9.57 28.58 -17.70
N HIS A 150 10.01 29.06 -18.86
CA HIS A 150 9.25 29.99 -19.70
C HIS A 150 7.97 29.39 -20.30
N GLY A 151 7.87 28.06 -20.41
CA GLY A 151 6.68 27.37 -20.91
C GLY A 151 5.52 27.32 -19.92
N PHE A 152 5.72 27.72 -18.67
CA PHE A 152 4.65 27.86 -17.68
C PHE A 152 4.11 29.29 -17.69
N GLN A 153 2.79 29.43 -17.87
CA GLN A 153 2.13 30.71 -17.69
C GLN A 153 2.24 31.16 -16.22
N GLY A 154 2.57 32.43 -16.01
CA GLY A 154 2.69 33.01 -14.66
C GLY A 154 4.00 32.68 -13.93
N VAL A 155 5.09 32.47 -14.69
CA VAL A 155 6.44 32.34 -14.13
C VAL A 155 7.22 33.64 -14.28
N THR A 156 7.70 34.16 -13.16
CA THR A 156 8.62 35.31 -13.13
C THR A 156 10.02 34.83 -12.77
N THR A 157 11.05 35.29 -13.47
CA THR A 157 12.44 34.96 -13.14
C THR A 157 12.91 35.75 -11.93
N LEU A 158 13.58 35.09 -10.98
CA LEU A 158 14.30 35.72 -9.88
C LEU A 158 15.79 35.87 -10.24
N PRO A 159 16.53 36.80 -9.60
CA PRO A 159 17.97 36.91 -9.79
C PRO A 159 18.69 35.58 -9.52
N PRO A 160 19.61 35.14 -10.39
CA PRO A 160 20.38 33.93 -10.16
C PRO A 160 21.33 34.10 -8.97
N VAL A 161 21.49 33.04 -8.18
CA VAL A 161 22.40 32.98 -7.04
C VAL A 161 23.63 32.16 -7.46
N ILE A 162 24.82 32.75 -7.35
CA ILE A 162 26.08 32.03 -7.60
C ILE A 162 26.55 31.42 -6.29
N TYR A 163 26.85 30.11 -6.30
CA TYR A 163 27.35 29.38 -5.14
C TYR A 163 28.47 28.42 -5.54
N GLN A 164 29.69 28.67 -5.05
CA GLN A 164 30.87 27.83 -5.32
C GLN A 164 31.09 27.52 -6.82
N GLY A 165 30.84 28.52 -7.69
CA GLY A 165 30.97 28.38 -9.14
C GLY A 165 29.75 27.76 -9.85
N TYR A 166 28.70 27.37 -9.13
CA TYR A 166 27.43 26.92 -9.69
C TYR A 166 26.41 28.05 -9.72
N THR A 167 25.64 28.13 -10.81
CA THR A 167 24.51 29.06 -10.91
C THR A 167 23.21 28.37 -10.48
N ILE A 168 22.55 28.92 -9.47
CA ILE A 168 21.22 28.53 -9.01
C ILE A 168 20.23 29.54 -9.60
N TYR A 169 19.39 29.09 -10.51
CA TYR A 169 18.34 29.90 -11.13
C TYR A 169 17.10 29.89 -10.26
N GLY A 170 16.54 31.07 -9.96
CA GLY A 170 15.29 31.21 -9.22
C GLY A 170 14.13 31.61 -10.12
N PHE A 171 12.95 31.11 -9.80
CA PHE A 171 11.69 31.39 -10.50
C PHE A 171 10.57 31.53 -9.47
N THR A 172 9.58 32.37 -9.72
CA THR A 172 8.34 32.41 -8.93
C THR A 172 7.20 31.90 -9.79
N ILE A 173 6.54 30.83 -9.35
CA ILE A 173 5.39 30.24 -10.04
C ILE A 173 4.11 30.72 -9.34
N ARG A 174 3.19 31.31 -10.09
CA ARG A 174 1.88 31.79 -9.57
C ARG A 174 1.17 30.69 -8.76
N ASN A 175 0.70 31.04 -7.55
CA ASN A 175 0.00 30.15 -6.59
C ASN A 175 0.82 28.98 -6.01
N ILE A 176 2.11 28.86 -6.36
CA ILE A 176 3.01 27.82 -5.81
C ILE A 176 4.13 28.47 -5.01
N GLY A 177 4.73 29.56 -5.49
CA GLY A 177 5.81 30.27 -4.81
C GLY A 177 7.18 30.11 -5.52
N PRO A 178 8.29 30.44 -4.83
CA PRO A 178 9.62 30.42 -5.41
C PRO A 178 10.14 28.99 -5.61
N LEU A 179 10.72 28.71 -6.78
CA LEU A 179 11.39 27.47 -7.14
C LEU A 179 12.80 27.81 -7.59
N TYR A 180 13.79 27.19 -6.94
CA TYR A 180 15.20 27.30 -7.28
C TYR A 180 15.67 26.03 -7.96
N VAL A 181 16.54 26.18 -8.95
CA VAL A 181 16.99 25.09 -9.80
C VAL A 181 18.46 25.25 -10.14
N ALA A 182 19.24 24.18 -10.03
CA ALA A 182 20.64 24.13 -10.47
C ALA A 182 20.90 22.85 -11.27
N CYS A 183 21.80 22.91 -12.25
CA CYS A 183 22.23 21.75 -13.02
C CYS A 183 23.74 21.53 -12.82
N SER A 184 24.13 20.32 -12.44
CA SER A 184 25.55 19.95 -12.29
C SER A 184 25.79 18.53 -12.76
N ARG A 185 26.77 18.34 -13.66
CA ARG A 185 27.26 17.03 -14.11
C ARG A 185 26.16 16.04 -14.56
N GLY A 186 25.09 16.54 -15.19
CA GLY A 186 23.96 15.72 -15.63
C GLY A 186 22.96 15.39 -14.51
N VAL A 187 22.95 16.16 -13.42
CA VAL A 187 21.93 16.12 -12.38
C VAL A 187 21.25 17.47 -12.29
N LEU A 188 19.92 17.43 -12.29
CA LEU A 188 19.05 18.55 -11.99
C LEU A 188 18.72 18.55 -10.49
N LEU A 189 18.99 19.65 -9.82
CA LEU A 189 18.64 19.94 -8.43
C LEU A 189 17.50 20.96 -8.44
N ALA A 190 16.43 20.73 -7.68
CA ALA A 190 15.37 21.72 -7.50
C ALA A 190 14.82 21.73 -6.07
N ALA A 191 14.50 22.91 -5.53
CA ALA A 191 13.94 23.09 -4.20
C ALA A 191 13.18 24.41 -4.10
N PHE A 192 12.31 24.58 -3.10
CA PHE A 192 11.61 25.86 -2.86
C PHE A 192 12.47 26.90 -2.12
N ASP A 193 13.69 26.51 -1.72
CA ASP A 193 14.70 27.37 -1.12
C ASP A 193 16.08 27.06 -1.76
N PRO A 194 17.01 28.02 -1.87
CA PRO A 194 18.37 27.72 -2.33
C PRO A 194 19.19 26.85 -1.35
N ALA A 195 18.89 26.84 -0.05
CA ALA A 195 19.69 26.14 0.96
C ALA A 195 19.83 24.62 0.73
N PRO A 196 18.77 23.85 0.42
CA PRO A 196 18.87 22.42 0.09
C PRO A 196 19.76 22.15 -1.13
N ILE A 197 19.75 23.05 -2.11
CA ILE A 197 20.57 22.95 -3.32
C ILE A 197 22.04 23.18 -2.95
N ARG A 198 22.34 24.22 -2.16
CA ARG A 198 23.70 24.51 -1.66
C ARG A 198 24.25 23.33 -0.88
N GLN A 199 23.49 22.77 0.05
CA GLN A 199 23.87 21.59 0.83
C GLN A 199 24.18 20.38 -0.07
N SER A 200 23.39 20.17 -1.14
CA SER A 200 23.64 19.10 -2.11
C SER A 200 24.93 19.32 -2.91
N LEU A 201 25.24 20.57 -3.26
CA LEU A 201 26.47 20.95 -3.95
C LEU A 201 27.70 20.80 -3.03
N ASP A 202 27.58 21.16 -1.75
CA ASP A 202 28.62 20.92 -0.74
C ASP A 202 28.93 19.43 -0.62
N LEU A 203 27.91 18.57 -0.59
CA LEU A 203 28.10 17.11 -0.57
C LEU A 203 28.79 16.60 -1.85
N LEU A 204 28.47 17.17 -3.01
CA LEU A 204 29.14 16.84 -4.27
C LEU A 204 30.64 17.17 -4.20
N LEU A 205 31.00 18.36 -3.70
CA LEU A 205 32.40 18.78 -3.56
C LEU A 205 33.12 17.98 -2.47
N ALA A 206 32.51 17.79 -1.30
CA ALA A 206 33.05 16.97 -0.21
C ALA A 206 33.23 15.50 -0.61
N GLY A 207 32.40 15.00 -1.53
CA GLY A 207 32.52 13.67 -2.13
C GLY A 207 33.80 13.49 -2.94
N LEU A 208 34.33 14.55 -3.56
CA LEU A 208 35.60 14.49 -4.32
C LEU A 208 36.81 14.20 -3.42
N VAL A 209 36.73 14.55 -2.15
CA VAL A 209 37.77 14.29 -1.13
C VAL A 209 37.40 13.15 -0.17
N GLY A 210 36.35 12.37 -0.47
CA GLY A 210 35.92 11.22 0.34
C GLY A 210 35.26 11.56 1.69
N LYS A 211 34.95 12.84 1.97
CA LYS A 211 34.46 13.29 3.28
C LYS A 211 32.93 13.42 3.40
N GLY A 212 32.16 13.35 2.32
CA GLY A 212 30.72 13.65 2.34
C GLY A 212 29.87 12.80 3.30
N ASP A 213 29.11 13.44 4.19
CA ASP A 213 28.14 12.80 5.10
C ASP A 213 26.76 12.60 4.44
N THR A 214 26.69 11.58 3.59
CA THR A 214 25.53 11.32 2.72
C THR A 214 24.59 10.25 3.28
N ILE A 215 23.39 10.12 2.72
CA ILE A 215 22.44 9.05 3.08
C ILE A 215 23.01 7.64 2.84
N ARG A 216 24.04 7.51 1.99
CA ARG A 216 24.80 6.25 1.84
C ARG A 216 25.53 5.83 3.11
N ARG A 217 25.77 6.75 4.06
CA ARG A 217 26.35 6.45 5.38
C ARG A 217 25.28 6.17 6.45
N ASN A 218 23.99 6.32 6.14
CA ASN A 218 22.91 5.95 7.04
C ASN A 218 22.70 4.43 7.03
N SER A 219 23.18 3.76 8.08
CA SER A 219 23.11 2.30 8.20
C SER A 219 21.69 1.75 8.20
N THR A 220 20.72 2.49 8.74
CA THR A 220 19.32 2.06 8.76
C THR A 220 18.70 2.14 7.38
N PHE A 221 18.89 3.27 6.70
CA PHE A 221 18.48 3.43 5.31
C PHE A 221 19.06 2.32 4.43
N LEU A 222 20.37 2.03 4.58
CA LEU A 222 21.01 0.95 3.83
C LEU A 222 20.47 -0.44 4.20
N LYS A 223 20.23 -0.72 5.49
CA LYS A 223 19.65 -1.99 5.96
C LYS A 223 18.29 -2.21 5.30
N MET A 224 17.41 -1.22 5.36
CA MET A 224 16.10 -1.26 4.71
C MET A 224 16.26 -1.42 3.18
N GLN A 225 17.06 -0.56 2.55
CA GLN A 225 17.30 -0.61 1.11
C GLN A 225 17.82 -1.98 0.62
N ARG A 226 18.75 -2.62 1.35
CA ARG A 226 19.29 -3.96 1.00
C ARG A 226 18.23 -5.05 1.06
N GLN A 227 17.26 -4.93 1.97
CA GLN A 227 16.16 -5.89 2.06
C GLN A 227 15.26 -5.88 0.80
N ALA A 228 15.35 -4.86 -0.07
CA ALA A 228 14.70 -4.84 -1.38
C ALA A 228 15.22 -5.89 -2.38
N LYS A 229 16.33 -6.60 -2.10
CA LYS A 229 16.93 -7.65 -2.96
C LYS A 229 17.19 -7.21 -4.42
N GLY A 230 17.44 -5.92 -4.66
CA GLY A 230 18.00 -5.40 -5.92
C GLY A 230 17.06 -5.25 -7.11
N GLN A 231 15.79 -5.67 -7.03
CA GLN A 231 14.79 -5.48 -8.09
C GLN A 231 13.80 -4.40 -7.66
N LYS A 232 14.22 -3.14 -7.72
CA LYS A 232 13.38 -2.01 -7.35
C LYS A 232 13.30 -1.01 -8.49
N ASP A 233 12.08 -0.67 -8.84
CA ASP A 233 11.73 0.44 -9.74
C ASP A 233 11.42 1.66 -8.86
N PHE A 234 10.92 1.44 -7.64
CA PHE A 234 10.56 2.46 -6.68
C PHE A 234 10.94 2.06 -5.25
N PHE A 235 11.43 3.02 -4.48
CA PHE A 235 11.72 2.85 -3.07
C PHE A 235 11.48 4.15 -2.31
N CYS A 236 10.72 4.06 -1.22
CA CYS A 236 10.45 5.14 -0.30
C CYS A 236 10.98 4.75 1.08
N TYR A 237 11.71 5.65 1.72
CA TYR A 237 12.17 5.58 3.10
C TYR A 237 11.68 6.81 3.84
N ILE A 238 11.11 6.63 5.03
CA ILE A 238 10.65 7.69 5.91
C ILE A 238 11.18 7.39 7.31
N ASP A 239 11.92 8.33 7.89
CA ASP A 239 12.20 8.39 9.32
C ASP A 239 11.12 9.27 9.98
N ALA A 240 10.12 8.61 10.57
CA ALA A 240 8.95 9.28 11.13
C ALA A 240 9.33 10.21 12.31
N VAL A 241 10.45 9.93 12.99
CA VAL A 241 10.95 10.77 14.09
C VAL A 241 11.64 12.02 13.57
N SER A 242 12.36 11.91 12.44
CA SER A 242 12.97 13.08 11.81
C SER A 242 11.92 13.96 11.15
N VAL A 243 10.91 13.34 10.50
CA VAL A 243 9.85 14.07 9.79
C VAL A 243 8.81 14.68 10.73
N SER A 244 8.76 14.31 12.01
CA SER A 244 7.85 14.93 12.99
C SER A 244 8.22 16.37 13.36
N GLY A 245 9.38 16.88 12.94
CA GLY A 245 9.76 18.30 13.09
C GLY A 245 9.03 19.24 12.13
N LYS A 246 9.10 20.56 12.36
CA LYS A 246 8.40 21.55 11.51
C LYS A 246 8.86 21.45 10.05
N LEU A 247 7.92 21.33 9.11
CA LEU A 247 8.24 21.47 7.68
C LEU A 247 8.35 22.97 7.35
N LEU A 248 9.51 23.41 6.86
CA LEU A 248 9.69 24.79 6.41
C LEU A 248 9.16 24.97 4.99
N ARG A 249 8.65 26.18 4.72
CA ARG A 249 8.29 26.73 3.40
C ARG A 249 7.57 25.72 2.49
N GLN A 250 6.25 25.69 2.59
CA GLN A 250 5.39 24.85 1.76
C GLN A 250 4.70 25.71 0.70
N PRO A 251 4.49 25.22 -0.53
CA PRO A 251 3.69 25.92 -1.51
C PRO A 251 2.24 26.02 -1.02
N ASP A 252 1.66 27.22 -1.02
CA ASP A 252 0.34 27.52 -0.42
C ASP A 252 -0.76 26.57 -0.93
N GLY A 253 -0.72 26.21 -2.22
CA GLY A 253 -1.68 25.28 -2.82
C GLY A 253 -1.59 23.83 -2.34
N LEU A 254 -0.50 23.40 -1.69
CA LEU A 254 -0.33 22.04 -1.16
C LEU A 254 -0.22 21.98 0.37
N LYS A 255 -0.20 23.14 1.03
CA LYS A 255 0.01 23.27 2.47
C LYS A 255 -0.91 22.37 3.30
N LYS A 256 -2.22 22.41 3.06
CA LYS A 256 -3.21 21.58 3.78
C LYS A 256 -2.95 20.07 3.64
N ILE A 257 -2.55 19.62 2.45
CA ILE A 257 -2.29 18.19 2.18
C ILE A 257 -1.02 17.76 2.93
N ILE A 258 0.03 18.57 2.84
CA ILE A 258 1.32 18.31 3.49
C ILE A 258 1.15 18.33 5.01
N GLU A 259 0.45 19.31 5.57
CA GLU A 259 0.12 19.40 7.00
C GLU A 259 -0.69 18.18 7.48
N SER A 260 -1.65 17.71 6.68
CA SER A 260 -2.44 16.52 7.02
C SER A 260 -1.57 15.25 7.06
N VAL A 261 -0.71 15.05 6.05
CA VAL A 261 0.22 13.91 6.02
C VAL A 261 1.22 14.00 7.16
N HIS A 262 1.75 15.18 7.41
CA HIS A 262 2.70 15.44 8.50
C HIS A 262 2.07 15.19 9.87
N GLY A 263 0.87 15.70 10.13
CA GLY A 263 0.12 15.46 11.36
C GLY A 263 -0.20 13.97 11.58
N TYR A 264 -0.51 13.25 10.50
CA TYR A 264 -0.70 11.80 10.57
C TYR A 264 0.62 11.06 10.91
N LEU A 265 1.75 11.44 10.30
CA LEU A 265 3.05 10.86 10.62
C LEU A 265 3.49 11.17 12.05
N GLN A 266 3.26 12.40 12.52
CA GLN A 266 3.49 12.79 13.92
C GLN A 266 2.65 11.94 14.88
N HIS A 267 1.36 11.77 14.58
CA HIS A 267 0.48 10.92 15.36
C HIS A 267 1.02 9.48 15.41
N LEU A 268 1.38 8.88 14.26
CA LEU A 268 1.95 7.54 14.23
C LEU A 268 3.30 7.45 14.97
N ALA A 269 4.14 8.48 14.87
CA ALA A 269 5.40 8.55 15.59
C ALA A 269 5.20 8.59 17.11
N GLY A 270 4.20 9.35 17.57
CA GLY A 270 3.74 9.34 18.96
C GLY A 270 3.26 7.97 19.43
N HIS A 271 2.74 7.15 18.51
CA HIS A 271 2.34 5.76 18.76
C HIS A 271 3.48 4.75 18.51
N GLY A 272 4.72 5.22 18.51
CA GLY A 272 5.91 4.38 18.48
C GLY A 272 6.40 4.01 17.08
N LEU A 273 5.78 4.45 15.98
CA LEU A 273 6.34 4.28 14.64
C LEU A 273 7.65 5.08 14.54
N ARG A 274 8.71 4.42 14.10
CA ARG A 274 10.02 5.06 13.93
C ARG A 274 10.36 5.24 12.48
N ARG A 275 10.18 4.19 11.66
CA ARG A 275 10.57 4.23 10.26
C ARG A 275 9.64 3.42 9.39
N VAL A 276 9.49 3.88 8.16
CA VAL A 276 8.73 3.22 7.11
C VAL A 276 9.64 3.04 5.91
N ALA A 277 9.59 1.86 5.32
CA ALA A 277 10.15 1.66 4.01
C ALA A 277 9.14 0.94 3.11
N PHE A 278 8.94 1.48 1.92
CA PHE A 278 8.08 0.91 0.91
C PHE A 278 8.86 0.66 -0.37
N TYR A 279 8.60 -0.48 -1.01
CA TYR A 279 9.30 -0.93 -2.19
C TYR A 279 8.29 -1.38 -3.22
N HIS A 280 8.55 -1.03 -4.46
CA HIS A 280 7.92 -1.67 -5.60
C HIS A 280 9.01 -2.17 -6.56
N GLY A 281 8.81 -3.41 -6.97
CA GLY A 281 9.67 -4.14 -7.89
C GLY A 281 8.82 -4.87 -8.92
N ARG A 282 9.28 -4.96 -10.16
CA ARG A 282 8.63 -5.79 -11.18
C ARG A 282 9.59 -6.82 -11.79
N LYS A 283 9.14 -8.08 -11.85
CA LYS A 283 9.81 -9.15 -12.61
C LYS A 283 8.81 -9.84 -13.53
N LYS A 284 8.99 -9.69 -14.85
CA LYS A 284 8.03 -10.17 -15.88
C LYS A 284 6.62 -9.63 -15.59
N LYS A 285 5.63 -10.52 -15.40
CA LYS A 285 4.24 -10.20 -15.07
C LYS A 285 3.95 -10.07 -13.58
N VAL A 286 4.93 -10.30 -12.70
CA VAL A 286 4.75 -10.22 -11.25
C VAL A 286 5.23 -8.87 -10.73
N HIS A 287 4.30 -8.12 -10.13
CA HIS A 287 4.61 -6.95 -9.32
C HIS A 287 4.81 -7.39 -7.88
N GLN A 288 5.84 -6.88 -7.23
CA GLN A 288 6.12 -7.09 -5.82
C GLN A 288 6.07 -5.74 -5.11
N LEU A 289 5.17 -5.64 -4.15
CA LEU A 289 5.07 -4.52 -3.22
C LEU A 289 5.57 -5.00 -1.86
N ARG A 290 6.38 -4.20 -1.19
CA ARG A 290 6.80 -4.53 0.18
C ARG A 290 6.69 -3.29 1.05
N LEU A 291 6.15 -3.47 2.25
CA LEU A 291 6.05 -2.46 3.29
C LEU A 291 6.77 -2.97 4.53
N GLN A 292 7.67 -2.16 5.06
CA GLN A 292 8.41 -2.43 6.27
C GLN A 292 8.20 -1.30 7.24
N LEU A 293 7.80 -1.64 8.45
CA LEU A 293 7.58 -0.69 9.53
C LEU A 293 8.52 -1.06 10.69
N GLN A 294 9.20 -0.06 11.24
CA GLN A 294 9.98 -0.19 12.47
C GLN A 294 9.30 0.60 13.58
N PHE A 295 9.22 -0.01 14.76
CA PHE A 295 8.56 0.57 15.92
C PHE A 295 9.47 0.54 17.16
N ALA A 296 9.31 1.53 18.04
CA ALA A 296 9.83 1.46 19.39
C ALA A 296 8.88 0.64 20.26
N LYS A 297 9.29 -0.59 20.60
CA LYS A 297 8.46 -1.55 21.36
C LYS A 297 7.87 -0.97 22.66
N GLY A 298 8.63 -0.13 23.36
CA GLY A 298 8.18 0.53 24.60
C GLY A 298 7.05 1.54 24.39
N SER A 299 7.03 2.19 23.23
CA SER A 299 6.10 3.28 22.88
C SER A 299 4.82 2.81 22.17
N LEU A 300 4.73 1.51 21.84
CA LEU A 300 3.53 0.96 21.22
C LEU A 300 2.35 0.94 22.23
N PRO A 301 1.12 1.25 21.79
CA PRO A 301 -0.10 0.99 22.54
C PRO A 301 -0.22 -0.48 22.98
N PRO A 302 -0.92 -0.80 24.09
CA PRO A 302 -1.02 -2.16 24.64
C PRO A 302 -1.39 -3.23 23.61
N PHE A 303 -2.41 -2.98 22.79
CA PHE A 303 -2.82 -3.94 21.75
C PHE A 303 -1.80 -4.08 20.63
N GLN A 304 -1.17 -2.99 20.22
CA GLN A 304 -0.11 -3.06 19.21
C GLN A 304 1.13 -3.80 19.76
N LYS A 305 1.43 -3.68 21.07
CA LYS A 305 2.46 -4.49 21.74
C LYS A 305 2.13 -5.98 21.67
N LEU A 306 0.87 -6.35 21.90
CA LEU A 306 0.41 -7.74 21.77
C LEU A 306 0.61 -8.23 20.34
N LEU A 307 0.13 -7.48 19.34
CA LEU A 307 0.28 -7.84 17.92
C LEU A 307 1.74 -7.98 17.49
N ALA A 308 2.59 -7.01 17.86
CA ALA A 308 4.01 -7.02 17.57
C ALA A 308 4.78 -8.14 18.30
N GLY A 309 4.27 -8.60 19.45
CA GLY A 309 4.84 -9.69 20.23
C GLY A 309 4.49 -11.09 19.71
N ARG A 310 3.45 -11.23 18.87
CA ARG A 310 3.03 -12.54 18.33
C ARG A 310 4.07 -13.08 17.36
N ARG A 311 4.58 -14.27 17.63
CA ARG A 311 5.51 -14.96 16.72
C ARG A 311 4.77 -15.42 15.45
N PRO A 312 5.39 -15.27 14.26
CA PRO A 312 4.86 -15.88 13.04
C PRO A 312 4.74 -17.40 13.20
N SER A 313 3.75 -18.02 12.58
CA SER A 313 3.58 -19.48 12.59
C SER A 313 3.33 -20.05 11.20
N VAL A 314 3.72 -21.31 10.99
CA VAL A 314 3.50 -22.02 9.73
C VAL A 314 2.03 -22.31 9.56
N ASP A 315 1.52 -22.07 8.35
CA ASP A 315 0.14 -22.37 8.00
C ASP A 315 0.05 -23.76 7.36
N ARG A 316 -0.21 -24.77 8.19
CA ARG A 316 -0.40 -26.15 7.72
C ARG A 316 -1.71 -26.32 6.93
N GLU A 317 -2.69 -25.46 7.18
CA GLU A 317 -4.02 -25.53 6.57
C GLU A 317 -4.00 -25.03 5.13
N LEU A 318 -3.11 -24.08 4.82
CA LEU A 318 -2.91 -23.61 3.45
C LEU A 318 -2.60 -24.76 2.48
N MET A 319 -1.86 -25.78 2.93
CA MET A 319 -1.52 -26.97 2.13
C MET A 319 -2.73 -27.87 1.83
N ARG A 320 -3.77 -27.80 2.67
CA ARG A 320 -5.01 -28.59 2.57
C ARG A 320 -6.18 -27.78 2.04
N THR A 321 -5.97 -26.50 1.78
CA THR A 321 -7.04 -25.60 1.33
C THR A 321 -7.40 -25.89 -0.13
N THR A 322 -8.70 -25.94 -0.44
CA THR A 322 -9.18 -26.17 -1.81
C THR A 322 -8.70 -25.10 -2.79
N ALA A 323 -8.38 -25.50 -4.02
CA ALA A 323 -8.02 -24.58 -5.09
C ALA A 323 -9.22 -23.72 -5.54
N ASN A 324 -10.44 -24.21 -5.30
CA ASN A 324 -11.67 -23.54 -5.72
C ASN A 324 -12.08 -22.43 -4.74
N LEU A 325 -11.20 -21.47 -4.51
CA LEU A 325 -11.46 -20.28 -3.69
C LEU A 325 -11.19 -19.01 -4.47
N GLN A 326 -12.07 -18.03 -4.27
CA GLN A 326 -11.85 -16.65 -4.65
C GLN A 326 -10.90 -15.93 -3.68
N LEU A 327 -11.03 -16.21 -2.39
CA LEU A 327 -10.26 -15.55 -1.34
C LEU A 327 -9.88 -16.54 -0.23
N TYR A 328 -8.64 -16.43 0.22
CA TYR A 328 -8.15 -17.07 1.44
C TYR A 328 -7.46 -16.00 2.29
N PHE A 329 -7.93 -15.81 3.51
CA PHE A 329 -7.30 -14.94 4.49
C PHE A 329 -7.04 -15.74 5.76
N ARG A 330 -5.86 -15.56 6.34
CA ARG A 330 -5.50 -16.15 7.61
C ARG A 330 -4.68 -15.15 8.41
N SER A 331 -4.98 -15.04 9.70
CA SER A 331 -4.24 -14.23 10.65
C SER A 331 -4.04 -14.97 11.97
N ASN A 332 -2.88 -14.78 12.62
CA ASN A 332 -2.64 -15.20 14.00
C ASN A 332 -2.63 -14.03 15.00
N TRP A 333 -3.12 -12.87 14.57
CA TRP A 333 -3.22 -11.65 15.36
C TRP A 333 -4.55 -11.51 16.11
N LEU A 334 -5.43 -12.51 16.03
CA LEU A 334 -6.70 -12.45 16.76
C LEU A 334 -6.43 -12.60 18.26
N ASP A 335 -6.91 -11.65 19.06
CA ASP A 335 -6.86 -11.72 20.52
C ASP A 335 -8.15 -11.11 21.06
N LEU A 336 -9.19 -11.94 21.11
CA LEU A 336 -10.52 -11.51 21.51
C LEU A 336 -10.55 -10.99 22.95
N PRO A 337 -9.89 -11.63 23.94
CA PRO A 337 -9.79 -11.07 25.29
C PRO A 337 -9.15 -9.68 25.32
N ALA A 338 -8.03 -9.49 24.61
CA ALA A 338 -7.38 -8.19 24.56
C ALA A 338 -8.21 -7.12 23.84
N TRP A 339 -8.90 -7.48 22.76
CA TRP A 339 -9.84 -6.59 22.07
C TRP A 339 -10.99 -6.17 22.98
N TRP A 340 -11.52 -7.09 23.78
CA TRP A 340 -12.57 -6.81 24.74
C TRP A 340 -12.11 -5.84 25.83
N ARG A 341 -10.94 -6.09 26.45
CA ARG A 341 -10.35 -5.19 27.44
C ARG A 341 -10.14 -3.79 26.89
N MET A 342 -9.61 -3.67 25.67
CA MET A 342 -9.49 -2.36 25.00
C MET A 342 -10.83 -1.65 24.78
N THR A 343 -11.87 -2.40 24.42
CA THR A 343 -13.21 -1.84 24.18
C THR A 343 -13.79 -1.28 25.47
N ILE A 344 -13.52 -1.92 26.61
CA ILE A 344 -13.89 -1.41 27.93
C ILE A 344 -13.01 -0.21 28.30
N GLU A 345 -11.68 -0.31 28.21
CA GLU A 345 -10.73 0.74 28.63
C GLU A 345 -10.91 2.06 27.86
N ASN A 346 -11.22 2.01 26.57
CA ASN A 346 -11.34 3.18 25.70
C ASN A 346 -12.80 3.52 25.32
N GLY A 347 -13.76 2.76 25.86
CA GLY A 347 -15.17 2.94 25.54
C GLY A 347 -15.73 4.22 26.14
N ASN A 348 -16.51 4.97 25.37
CA ASN A 348 -17.34 6.03 25.95
C ASN A 348 -18.49 5.41 26.79
N SER A 349 -19.24 6.23 27.51
CA SER A 349 -20.34 5.77 28.38
C SER A 349 -21.41 4.92 27.67
N ARG A 350 -21.65 5.16 26.37
CA ARG A 350 -22.59 4.38 25.57
C ARG A 350 -22.02 3.00 25.23
N ASP A 351 -20.74 2.93 24.90
CA ASP A 351 -20.04 1.69 24.58
C ASP A 351 -19.90 0.81 25.81
N LEU A 352 -19.60 1.38 26.97
CA LEU A 352 -19.57 0.67 28.25
C LEU A 352 -20.92 0.03 28.58
N LYS A 353 -22.03 0.79 28.48
CA LYS A 353 -23.39 0.25 28.69
C LYS A 353 -23.77 -0.84 27.69
N ARG A 354 -23.18 -0.86 26.49
CA ARG A 354 -23.37 -1.94 25.51
C ARG A 354 -22.53 -3.15 25.87
N ALA A 355 -21.28 -2.94 26.28
CA ALA A 355 -20.38 -3.98 26.74
C ALA A 355 -20.96 -4.72 27.95
N GLU A 356 -21.44 -4.01 28.97
CA GLU A 356 -22.10 -4.60 30.15
C GLU A 356 -23.36 -5.42 29.79
N ARG A 357 -24.14 -4.98 28.80
CA ARG A 357 -25.31 -5.73 28.32
C ARG A 357 -24.88 -7.02 27.62
N LEU A 358 -23.82 -6.94 26.83
CA LEU A 358 -23.28 -8.10 26.11
C LEU A 358 -22.67 -9.11 27.09
N ASP A 359 -21.88 -8.66 28.05
CA ASP A 359 -21.28 -9.48 29.11
C ASP A 359 -22.36 -10.20 29.93
N ARG A 360 -23.38 -9.48 30.42
CA ARG A 360 -24.53 -10.10 31.09
C ARG A 360 -25.27 -11.11 30.22
N SER A 361 -25.37 -10.86 28.92
CA SER A 361 -26.01 -11.79 27.99
C SER A 361 -25.18 -13.06 27.84
N VAL A 362 -23.86 -12.93 27.65
CA VAL A 362 -22.95 -14.08 27.59
C VAL A 362 -23.03 -14.88 28.88
N HIS A 363 -22.90 -14.23 30.04
CA HIS A 363 -22.98 -14.89 31.34
C HIS A 363 -24.30 -15.66 31.53
N ARG A 364 -25.43 -15.08 31.11
CA ARG A 364 -26.74 -15.75 31.17
C ARG A 364 -26.79 -17.04 30.33
N TYR A 365 -26.16 -17.06 29.16
CA TYR A 365 -26.23 -18.20 28.24
C TYR A 365 -25.12 -19.24 28.44
N THR A 366 -23.94 -18.81 28.91
CA THR A 366 -22.75 -19.67 29.01
C THR A 366 -22.32 -19.96 30.44
N GLY A 367 -22.78 -19.17 31.42
CA GLY A 367 -22.29 -19.19 32.80
C GLY A 367 -20.89 -18.60 32.98
N MET A 368 -20.31 -18.00 31.94
CA MET A 368 -18.96 -17.44 31.95
C MET A 368 -19.01 -15.92 31.82
N ASP A 369 -18.07 -15.21 32.45
CA ASP A 369 -17.83 -13.82 32.07
C ASP A 369 -17.31 -13.74 30.61
N MET A 370 -17.40 -12.55 30.01
CA MET A 370 -16.99 -12.34 28.63
C MET A 370 -15.52 -12.66 28.39
N GLU A 371 -14.61 -12.33 29.31
CA GLU A 371 -13.18 -12.55 29.08
C GLU A 371 -12.85 -14.04 29.01
N ARG A 372 -13.42 -14.85 29.91
CA ARG A 372 -13.32 -16.30 29.90
C ARG A 372 -13.97 -16.91 28.67
N PHE A 373 -15.15 -16.45 28.28
CA PHE A 373 -15.82 -16.90 27.06
C PHE A 373 -14.97 -16.63 25.80
N LEU A 374 -14.43 -15.42 25.67
CA LEU A 374 -13.55 -15.06 24.56
C LEU A 374 -12.21 -15.81 24.61
N GLY A 375 -11.75 -16.19 25.80
CA GLY A 375 -10.57 -17.02 26.03
C GLY A 375 -10.69 -18.46 25.50
N LEU A 376 -11.91 -18.94 25.23
CA LEU A 376 -12.13 -20.22 24.55
C LEU A 376 -11.63 -20.21 23.10
N PHE A 377 -11.50 -19.03 22.50
CA PHE A 377 -11.01 -18.85 21.13
C PHE A 377 -9.53 -18.48 21.13
N GLY A 378 -8.74 -19.29 20.44
CA GLY A 378 -7.32 -19.06 20.22
C GLY A 378 -7.06 -17.95 19.21
N HIS A 379 -5.77 -17.76 18.91
CA HIS A 379 -5.33 -16.57 18.15
C HIS A 379 -5.37 -16.70 16.63
N ARG A 380 -5.67 -17.89 16.12
CA ARG A 380 -5.70 -18.15 14.68
C ARG A 380 -7.13 -17.98 14.17
N PHE A 381 -7.26 -17.18 13.14
CA PHE A 381 -8.49 -16.92 12.42
C PHE A 381 -8.25 -17.09 10.93
N SER A 382 -9.19 -17.69 10.21
CA SER A 382 -9.20 -17.72 8.75
C SER A 382 -10.57 -17.37 8.19
N LEU A 383 -10.58 -16.68 7.06
CA LEU A 383 -11.75 -16.43 6.24
C LEU A 383 -11.49 -16.99 4.85
N LEU A 384 -12.38 -17.87 4.38
CA LEU A 384 -12.34 -18.45 3.06
C LEU A 384 -13.59 -18.01 2.32
N VAL A 385 -13.44 -17.56 1.08
CA VAL A 385 -14.56 -17.21 0.21
C VAL A 385 -14.45 -18.04 -1.06
N LYS A 386 -15.45 -18.88 -1.31
CA LYS A 386 -15.50 -19.72 -2.51
C LYS A 386 -15.98 -18.94 -3.71
N GLU A 387 -17.17 -18.37 -3.63
CA GLU A 387 -17.81 -17.60 -4.69
C GLU A 387 -18.90 -16.69 -4.12
N PHE A 388 -19.40 -15.73 -4.92
CA PHE A 388 -20.61 -14.99 -4.59
C PHE A 388 -21.74 -15.58 -5.42
N LYS A 389 -22.77 -16.10 -4.77
CA LYS A 389 -23.94 -16.60 -5.50
C LYS A 389 -24.80 -15.42 -5.93
N THR A 390 -24.87 -15.19 -7.23
CA THR A 390 -25.60 -14.07 -7.84
C THR A 390 -26.98 -14.47 -8.37
N SER A 391 -27.29 -15.77 -8.33
CA SER A 391 -28.58 -16.32 -8.76
C SER A 391 -29.73 -16.06 -7.77
N SER A 392 -29.43 -15.48 -6.59
CA SER A 392 -30.41 -15.06 -5.58
C SER A 392 -30.65 -13.55 -5.63
N PHE A 393 -31.77 -13.08 -5.05
CA PHE A 393 -32.14 -11.66 -4.97
C PHE A 393 -31.04 -10.75 -4.36
N PHE A 394 -30.11 -11.33 -3.61
CA PHE A 394 -28.92 -10.67 -3.06
C PHE A 394 -27.67 -11.52 -3.36
N PRO A 395 -26.54 -10.92 -3.82
CA PRO A 395 -25.27 -11.62 -3.92
C PRO A 395 -24.73 -12.01 -2.54
N ILE A 396 -24.85 -13.29 -2.18
CA ILE A 396 -24.34 -13.82 -0.90
C ILE A 396 -22.99 -14.48 -1.12
N PRO A 397 -21.90 -14.00 -0.47
CA PRO A 397 -20.62 -14.69 -0.50
C PRO A 397 -20.70 -16.01 0.25
N ARG A 398 -20.24 -17.08 -0.40
CA ARG A 398 -20.01 -18.39 0.20
C ARG A 398 -18.79 -18.34 1.09
N ILE A 399 -19.02 -18.10 2.38
CA ILE A 399 -17.97 -17.86 3.38
C ILE A 399 -17.81 -19.06 4.33
N CYS A 400 -16.55 -19.32 4.67
CA CYS A 400 -16.19 -20.12 5.83
C CYS A 400 -15.30 -19.29 6.75
N LEU A 401 -15.74 -19.12 7.99
CA LEU A 401 -14.97 -18.56 9.08
C LEU A 401 -14.40 -19.71 9.90
N ARG A 402 -13.10 -19.70 10.13
CA ARG A 402 -12.43 -20.70 10.96
C ARG A 402 -11.71 -20.03 12.11
N ILE A 403 -11.95 -20.48 13.32
CA ILE A 403 -11.36 -19.95 14.54
C ILE A 403 -10.74 -21.09 15.32
N ALA A 404 -9.47 -20.94 15.71
CA ALA A 404 -8.84 -21.92 16.60
C ALA A 404 -9.48 -21.87 17.98
N LEU A 405 -9.56 -23.01 18.63
CA LEU A 405 -10.11 -23.19 19.97
C LEU A 405 -8.98 -23.51 20.95
N THR A 406 -9.06 -22.90 22.12
CA THR A 406 -8.21 -23.24 23.27
C THR A 406 -8.77 -24.47 23.98
N ASP A 407 -10.10 -24.55 24.10
CA ASP A 407 -10.84 -25.66 24.70
C ASP A 407 -12.00 -26.08 23.78
N GLY A 408 -11.78 -27.16 23.01
CA GLY A 408 -12.76 -27.65 22.04
C GLY A 408 -13.98 -28.30 22.68
N ASN A 409 -13.81 -28.93 23.85
CA ASN A 409 -14.89 -29.66 24.53
C ASN A 409 -15.90 -28.67 25.12
N VAL A 410 -15.41 -27.64 25.81
CA VAL A 410 -16.28 -26.59 26.35
C VAL A 410 -17.06 -25.88 25.23
N VAL A 411 -16.41 -25.60 24.10
CA VAL A 411 -17.08 -24.98 22.96
C VAL A 411 -18.11 -25.92 22.32
N HIS A 412 -17.82 -27.22 22.23
CA HIS A 412 -18.79 -28.22 21.78
C HIS A 412 -20.04 -28.22 22.67
N ASP A 413 -19.88 -28.32 23.99
CA ASP A 413 -20.99 -28.33 24.94
C ASP A 413 -21.83 -27.04 24.86
N LEU A 414 -21.19 -25.89 24.67
CA LEU A 414 -21.87 -24.62 24.48
C LEU A 414 -22.67 -24.57 23.18
N LEU A 415 -22.09 -25.07 22.07
CA LEU A 415 -22.78 -25.14 20.78
C LEU A 415 -23.97 -26.10 20.83
N GLU A 416 -23.81 -27.27 21.45
CA GLU A 416 -24.90 -28.24 21.66
C GLU A 416 -26.07 -27.61 22.42
N LYS A 417 -25.78 -26.90 23.53
CA LYS A 417 -26.80 -26.18 24.30
C LYS A 417 -27.49 -25.08 23.50
N PHE A 418 -26.74 -24.36 22.66
CA PHE A 418 -27.28 -23.28 21.83
C PHE A 418 -28.20 -23.83 20.74
N VAL A 419 -27.77 -24.90 20.06
CA VAL A 419 -28.44 -25.48 18.91
C VAL A 419 -29.64 -26.33 19.30
N ALA A 420 -29.66 -26.92 20.50
CA ALA A 420 -30.80 -27.68 21.02
C ALA A 420 -32.12 -26.88 21.02
N ARG A 421 -32.06 -25.55 21.01
CA ARG A 421 -33.23 -24.65 20.98
C ARG A 421 -33.63 -24.19 19.57
N LEU A 422 -32.91 -24.62 18.55
CA LEU A 422 -33.11 -24.20 17.16
C LEU A 422 -33.44 -25.41 16.29
N PRO A 423 -34.28 -25.26 15.26
CA PRO A 423 -34.46 -26.30 14.26
C PRO A 423 -33.13 -26.52 13.54
N HIS A 424 -32.60 -27.74 13.62
CA HIS A 424 -31.30 -28.07 13.07
C HIS A 424 -31.27 -29.48 12.48
N ARG A 425 -30.29 -29.72 11.61
CA ARG A 425 -29.99 -31.02 11.00
C ARG A 425 -28.55 -31.39 11.30
N ARG A 426 -28.31 -32.66 11.62
CA ARG A 426 -26.98 -33.23 11.80
C ARG A 426 -26.67 -34.19 10.67
N GLU A 427 -25.44 -34.17 10.20
CA GLU A 427 -24.98 -35.10 9.19
C GLU A 427 -23.48 -35.34 9.31
N THR A 428 -23.03 -36.56 9.02
CA THR A 428 -21.61 -36.89 8.93
C THR A 428 -21.10 -36.64 7.52
N MET A 429 -20.10 -35.76 7.37
CA MET A 429 -19.48 -35.41 6.09
C MET A 429 -17.96 -35.55 6.21
N ALA A 430 -17.35 -36.38 5.36
CA ALA A 430 -15.91 -36.68 5.39
C ALA A 430 -15.38 -37.07 6.79
N GLY A 431 -16.20 -37.79 7.58
CA GLY A 431 -15.84 -38.22 8.94
C GLY A 431 -16.04 -37.17 10.04
N HIS A 432 -16.58 -35.99 9.71
CA HIS A 432 -16.90 -34.95 10.68
C HIS A 432 -18.41 -34.78 10.83
N GLU A 433 -18.87 -34.53 12.05
CA GLU A 433 -20.26 -34.13 12.30
C GLU A 433 -20.46 -32.66 11.90
N VAL A 434 -21.42 -32.43 11.01
CA VAL A 434 -21.81 -31.11 10.51
C VAL A 434 -23.21 -30.82 11.02
N VAL A 435 -23.35 -29.69 11.72
CA VAL A 435 -24.62 -29.26 12.30
C VAL A 435 -25.09 -28.02 11.55
N SER A 436 -26.26 -28.12 10.90
CA SER A 436 -26.86 -27.07 10.07
C SER A 436 -28.09 -26.50 10.76
N ILE A 437 -28.10 -25.20 11.05
CA ILE A 437 -29.26 -24.51 11.63
C ILE A 437 -30.21 -24.11 10.50
N LEU A 438 -31.49 -24.47 10.62
CA LEU A 438 -32.52 -24.13 9.63
C LEU A 438 -33.07 -22.73 9.91
N ALA A 439 -32.65 -21.74 9.12
CA ALA A 439 -33.10 -20.35 9.23
C ALA A 439 -33.97 -19.95 8.04
N ALA A 440 -34.84 -18.95 8.24
CA ALA A 440 -35.73 -18.41 7.20
C ALA A 440 -36.53 -19.50 6.44
N GLY A 441 -37.17 -20.42 7.17
CA GLY A 441 -37.94 -21.52 6.56
C GLY A 441 -37.08 -22.55 5.82
N GLY A 442 -35.77 -22.59 6.07
CA GLY A 442 -34.82 -23.50 5.41
C GLY A 442 -34.10 -22.90 4.20
N LEU A 443 -34.40 -21.64 3.83
CA LEU A 443 -33.71 -20.90 2.77
C LEU A 443 -32.24 -20.62 3.12
N MET A 444 -31.92 -20.51 4.41
CA MET A 444 -30.56 -20.35 4.91
C MET A 444 -30.22 -21.50 5.84
N GLN A 445 -29.06 -22.11 5.61
CA GLN A 445 -28.57 -23.25 6.39
C GLN A 445 -27.13 -23.01 6.88
N PRO A 446 -26.89 -21.98 7.71
CA PRO A 446 -25.59 -21.79 8.32
C PRO A 446 -25.23 -23.06 9.10
N SER A 447 -24.03 -23.55 8.84
CA SER A 447 -23.55 -24.82 9.36
C SER A 447 -22.28 -24.57 10.17
N TYR A 448 -22.04 -25.40 11.19
CA TYR A 448 -20.73 -25.46 11.80
C TYR A 448 -20.20 -26.89 11.84
N VAL A 449 -18.87 -26.99 11.91
CA VAL A 449 -18.15 -28.24 12.10
C VAL A 449 -16.98 -27.99 13.04
N LEU A 450 -16.77 -28.90 13.98
CA LEU A 450 -15.58 -28.97 14.80
C LEU A 450 -14.59 -29.93 14.15
N SER A 451 -13.42 -29.41 13.77
CA SER A 451 -12.38 -30.20 13.11
C SER A 451 -11.06 -30.05 13.86
N GLY A 452 -10.74 -31.05 14.69
CA GLY A 452 -9.58 -31.00 15.58
C GLY A 452 -9.72 -29.87 16.61
N ARG A 453 -8.87 -28.85 16.52
CA ARG A 453 -8.90 -27.68 17.41
C ARG A 453 -9.45 -26.42 16.75
N ASP A 454 -10.20 -26.55 15.66
CA ASP A 454 -10.77 -25.40 14.98
C ASP A 454 -12.30 -25.54 14.88
N LEU A 455 -13.00 -24.43 15.14
CA LEU A 455 -14.42 -24.25 14.83
C LEU A 455 -14.53 -23.62 13.44
N CYS A 456 -15.20 -24.30 12.53
CA CYS A 456 -15.54 -23.79 11.21
C CYS A 456 -17.02 -23.43 11.16
N ILE A 457 -17.34 -22.18 10.85
CA ILE A 457 -18.70 -21.67 10.63
C ILE A 457 -18.82 -21.36 9.15
N VAL A 458 -19.81 -21.96 8.49
CA VAL A 458 -19.95 -21.97 7.05
C VAL A 458 -21.36 -21.55 6.68
N ASP A 459 -21.51 -20.74 5.63
CA ASP A 459 -22.82 -20.22 5.21
C ASP A 459 -23.69 -21.25 4.44
N GLY A 460 -23.13 -22.41 4.08
CA GLY A 460 -23.90 -23.51 3.54
C GLY A 460 -23.12 -24.82 3.37
N ARG A 461 -23.89 -25.91 3.31
CA ARG A 461 -23.40 -27.29 3.32
C ARG A 461 -22.42 -27.65 2.19
N ASP A 462 -22.64 -27.14 0.98
CA ASP A 462 -21.76 -27.42 -0.17
C ASP A 462 -20.31 -27.00 0.07
N LEU A 463 -20.11 -25.89 0.79
CA LEU A 463 -18.77 -25.39 1.10
C LEU A 463 -18.08 -26.24 2.17
N VAL A 464 -18.83 -26.85 3.09
CA VAL A 464 -18.26 -27.79 4.08
C VAL A 464 -17.61 -28.98 3.39
N ASN A 465 -18.28 -29.57 2.40
CA ASN A 465 -17.73 -30.68 1.62
C ASN A 465 -16.43 -30.32 0.91
N ASP A 466 -16.41 -29.18 0.22
CA ASP A 466 -15.22 -28.72 -0.51
C ASP A 466 -14.03 -28.41 0.40
N LEU A 467 -14.30 -28.08 1.66
CA LEU A 467 -13.28 -27.76 2.66
C LEU A 467 -12.74 -29.01 3.36
N LEU A 468 -13.60 -29.96 3.69
CA LEU A 468 -13.20 -31.18 4.40
C LEU A 468 -12.57 -32.23 3.47
N ALA A 469 -13.05 -32.32 2.22
CA ALA A 469 -12.58 -33.28 1.23
C ALA A 469 -12.25 -32.60 -0.13
N PRO A 470 -11.26 -31.70 -0.18
CA PRO A 470 -10.92 -30.97 -1.39
C PRO A 470 -10.39 -31.91 -2.48
N LYS A 471 -10.97 -31.84 -3.69
CA LYS A 471 -10.49 -32.58 -4.87
C LYS A 471 -9.18 -32.04 -5.43
N THR A 472 -8.94 -30.74 -5.26
CA THR A 472 -7.77 -30.02 -5.75
C THR A 472 -7.28 -29.04 -4.70
N PHE A 473 -5.97 -28.92 -4.54
CA PHE A 473 -5.36 -28.07 -3.52
C PHE A 473 -4.87 -26.73 -4.09
N LEU A 474 -5.01 -25.66 -3.31
CA LEU A 474 -4.58 -24.31 -3.69
C LEU A 474 -3.07 -24.25 -4.01
N THR A 475 -2.27 -25.02 -3.29
CA THR A 475 -0.83 -25.14 -3.52
C THR A 475 -0.47 -25.81 -4.84
N GLY A 476 -1.41 -26.54 -5.45
CA GLY A 476 -1.31 -27.08 -6.80
C GLY A 476 -1.59 -26.06 -7.90
N ASP A 477 -2.28 -24.96 -7.60
CA ASP A 477 -2.72 -23.96 -8.57
C ASP A 477 -1.51 -23.21 -9.21
N PRO A 478 -1.43 -23.14 -10.57
CA PRO A 478 -0.31 -22.49 -11.25
C PRO A 478 -0.16 -21.00 -10.96
N ASP A 479 -1.27 -20.26 -10.79
CA ASP A 479 -1.22 -18.84 -10.49
C ASP A 479 -0.81 -18.60 -9.03
N PHE A 480 -1.30 -19.44 -8.11
CA PHE A 480 -0.88 -19.44 -6.72
C PHE A 480 0.64 -19.63 -6.62
N LYS A 481 1.21 -20.67 -7.25
CA LYS A 481 2.65 -20.94 -7.25
C LYS A 481 3.49 -19.74 -7.74
N ARG A 482 2.98 -18.94 -8.68
CA ARG A 482 3.68 -17.76 -9.21
C ARG A 482 3.77 -16.60 -8.20
N VAL A 483 2.79 -16.45 -7.31
CA VAL A 483 2.72 -15.32 -6.36
C VAL A 483 3.05 -15.71 -4.92
N ALA A 484 2.85 -16.98 -4.54
CA ALA A 484 2.97 -17.50 -3.17
C ALA A 484 4.41 -17.83 -2.76
N LEU A 485 5.41 -17.06 -3.22
CA LEU A 485 6.80 -17.29 -2.83
C LEU A 485 6.98 -17.07 -1.31
N GLY A 486 7.41 -18.12 -0.61
CA GLY A 486 7.60 -18.13 0.84
C GLY A 486 6.32 -18.40 1.64
N SER A 487 5.30 -19.01 1.04
CA SER A 487 4.06 -19.44 1.72
C SER A 487 4.27 -20.58 2.73
N ASP A 488 5.36 -21.32 2.58
CA ASP A 488 5.84 -22.37 3.48
C ASP A 488 6.51 -21.81 4.75
N GLN A 489 6.94 -20.54 4.71
CA GLN A 489 7.60 -19.89 5.84
C GLN A 489 6.59 -19.39 6.89
N PRO A 490 6.98 -19.35 8.18
CA PRO A 490 6.14 -18.78 9.23
C PRO A 490 5.66 -17.36 8.90
N ALA A 491 4.36 -17.12 9.11
CA ALA A 491 3.70 -15.84 8.88
C ALA A 491 2.69 -15.52 9.97
N ASN A 492 2.42 -14.24 10.16
CA ASN A 492 1.31 -13.79 10.99
C ASN A 492 0.05 -13.61 10.16
N LEU A 493 0.22 -13.09 8.94
CA LEU A 493 -0.87 -12.83 8.00
C LEU A 493 -0.57 -13.50 6.67
N ILE A 494 -1.56 -14.18 6.11
CA ILE A 494 -1.57 -14.69 4.74
C ILE A 494 -2.88 -14.24 4.11
N PHE A 495 -2.79 -13.66 2.91
CA PHE A 495 -3.94 -13.31 2.11
C PHE A 495 -3.68 -13.76 0.68
N PHE A 496 -4.64 -14.44 0.08
CA PHE A 496 -4.64 -14.80 -1.33
C PHE A 496 -5.99 -14.42 -1.91
N ALA A 497 -5.98 -13.85 -3.11
CA ALA A 497 -7.21 -13.53 -3.83
C ALA A 497 -7.05 -13.75 -5.32
N ARG A 498 -8.06 -14.36 -5.94
CA ARG A 498 -8.27 -14.35 -7.39
C ARG A 498 -8.90 -13.02 -7.77
N MET A 499 -8.05 -12.01 -7.95
CA MET A 499 -8.45 -10.61 -8.12
C MET A 499 -9.52 -10.41 -9.19
N GLN A 500 -9.49 -11.14 -10.31
CA GLN A 500 -10.55 -11.06 -11.32
C GLN A 500 -11.92 -11.48 -10.77
N GLN A 501 -11.99 -12.61 -10.09
CA GLN A 501 -13.25 -13.13 -9.56
C GLN A 501 -13.74 -12.25 -8.42
N VAL A 502 -12.85 -11.86 -7.50
CA VAL A 502 -13.18 -10.95 -6.39
C VAL A 502 -13.68 -9.60 -6.91
N THR A 503 -13.01 -9.01 -7.91
CA THR A 503 -13.45 -7.71 -8.48
C THR A 503 -14.78 -7.83 -9.21
N HIS A 504 -15.07 -8.95 -9.88
CA HIS A 504 -16.39 -9.18 -10.48
C HIS A 504 -17.49 -9.24 -9.42
N SER A 505 -17.29 -10.06 -8.39
CA SER A 505 -18.23 -10.19 -7.27
C SER A 505 -18.46 -8.86 -6.53
N LEU A 506 -17.40 -8.07 -6.32
CA LEU A 506 -17.51 -6.76 -5.68
C LEU A 506 -18.29 -5.75 -6.52
N LYS A 507 -18.23 -5.82 -7.86
CA LYS A 507 -19.07 -4.97 -8.72
C LYS A 507 -20.54 -5.29 -8.54
N GLU A 508 -20.90 -6.57 -8.58
CA GLU A 508 -22.30 -7.00 -8.39
C GLU A 508 -22.83 -6.59 -7.02
N ALA A 509 -22.02 -6.77 -5.96
CA ALA A 509 -22.35 -6.31 -4.62
C ALA A 509 -22.53 -4.77 -4.56
N ALA A 510 -21.65 -4.00 -5.20
CA ALA A 510 -21.73 -2.54 -5.23
C ALA A 510 -22.97 -2.05 -6.00
N SER A 511 -23.28 -2.64 -7.14
CA SER A 511 -24.49 -2.31 -7.92
C SER A 511 -25.78 -2.62 -7.14
N TRP A 512 -25.81 -3.73 -6.41
CA TRP A 512 -26.93 -4.05 -5.53
C TRP A 512 -27.06 -3.07 -4.35
N LEU A 513 -25.95 -2.72 -3.68
CA LEU A 513 -25.96 -1.73 -2.60
C LEU A 513 -26.48 -0.36 -3.08
N GLY A 514 -26.08 0.07 -4.28
CA GLY A 514 -26.60 1.29 -4.89
C GLY A 514 -28.12 1.24 -5.09
N THR A 515 -28.65 0.10 -5.51
CA THR A 515 -30.10 -0.12 -5.69
C THR A 515 -30.85 -0.03 -4.35
N LEU A 516 -30.33 -0.67 -3.29
CA LEU A 516 -30.94 -0.60 -1.97
C LEU A 516 -30.99 0.82 -1.39
N VAL A 517 -29.91 1.58 -1.53
CA VAL A 517 -29.86 2.96 -1.03
C VAL A 517 -30.88 3.82 -1.79
N ALA A 518 -30.97 3.65 -3.11
CA ALA A 518 -31.92 4.39 -3.94
C ALA A 518 -33.40 4.11 -3.61
N VAL A 519 -33.72 2.88 -3.20
CA VAL A 519 -35.09 2.52 -2.75
C VAL A 519 -35.43 3.18 -1.41
N ARG A 520 -34.45 3.38 -0.52
CA ARG A 520 -34.69 3.93 0.83
C ARG A 520 -34.74 5.45 0.87
N ASP A 521 -33.89 6.11 0.09
CA ASP A 521 -33.72 7.56 0.10
C ASP A 521 -33.22 7.99 -1.28
N ASN A 522 -34.06 8.74 -2.01
CA ASN A 522 -33.79 9.12 -3.40
C ASN A 522 -32.57 10.06 -3.52
N PRO A 523 -32.44 11.16 -2.74
CA PRO A 523 -31.21 11.94 -2.65
C PRO A 523 -29.94 11.13 -2.30
N ALA A 524 -30.01 10.25 -1.31
CA ALA A 524 -28.88 9.38 -0.96
C ALA A 524 -28.58 8.37 -2.08
N GLY A 525 -29.62 7.89 -2.76
CA GLY A 525 -29.55 7.02 -3.92
C GLY A 525 -28.82 7.64 -5.10
N ALA A 526 -29.16 8.89 -5.45
CA ALA A 526 -28.48 9.63 -6.51
C ALA A 526 -26.98 9.79 -6.22
N ARG A 527 -26.62 10.15 -4.98
CA ARG A 527 -25.20 10.23 -4.55
C ARG A 527 -24.52 8.87 -4.60
N SER A 528 -25.17 7.84 -4.06
CA SER A 528 -24.64 6.47 -4.05
C SER A 528 -24.40 5.96 -5.47
N LYS A 529 -25.33 6.24 -6.40
CA LYS A 529 -25.19 5.90 -7.82
C LYS A 529 -23.96 6.56 -8.45
N ILE A 530 -23.74 7.86 -8.22
CA ILE A 530 -22.52 8.54 -8.69
C ILE A 530 -21.27 7.85 -8.12
N LEU A 531 -21.23 7.56 -6.82
CA LEU A 531 -20.07 6.92 -6.20
C LEU A 531 -19.84 5.49 -6.70
N VAL A 532 -20.91 4.71 -6.93
CA VAL A 532 -20.80 3.36 -7.46
C VAL A 532 -20.36 3.39 -8.92
N ASP A 533 -21.11 4.10 -9.78
CA ASP A 533 -20.93 4.07 -11.23
C ASP A 533 -19.68 4.82 -11.68
N GLN A 534 -19.38 5.97 -11.06
CA GLN A 534 -18.27 6.84 -11.49
C GLN A 534 -16.97 6.59 -10.72
N LEU A 535 -16.98 5.93 -9.56
CA LEU A 535 -15.77 5.68 -8.77
C LEU A 535 -15.51 4.20 -8.53
N ALA A 536 -16.46 3.48 -7.90
CA ALA A 536 -16.22 2.10 -7.48
C ALA A 536 -16.07 1.13 -8.67
N LEU A 537 -17.02 1.15 -9.62
CA LEU A 537 -17.01 0.26 -10.77
C LEU A 537 -15.76 0.46 -11.65
N PRO A 538 -15.35 1.69 -12.05
CA PRO A 538 -14.13 1.90 -12.82
C PRO A 538 -12.86 1.40 -12.11
N ILE A 539 -12.78 1.56 -10.77
CA ILE A 539 -11.67 1.03 -9.98
C ILE A 539 -11.65 -0.49 -10.01
N PHE A 540 -12.79 -1.16 -9.76
CA PHE A 540 -12.87 -2.62 -9.79
C PHE A 540 -12.59 -3.17 -11.19
N ASP A 541 -13.10 -2.52 -12.23
CA ASP A 541 -12.77 -2.80 -13.62
C ASP A 541 -11.27 -2.66 -13.88
N GLY A 542 -10.64 -1.62 -13.33
CA GLY A 542 -9.21 -1.40 -13.45
C GLY A 542 -8.40 -2.50 -12.76
N MET A 543 -8.77 -2.85 -11.54
CA MET A 543 -8.11 -3.87 -10.73
C MET A 543 -8.19 -5.28 -11.34
N ALA A 544 -9.17 -5.55 -12.20
CA ALA A 544 -9.27 -6.79 -12.97
C ALA A 544 -8.12 -7.02 -13.97
N MET A 545 -7.19 -6.05 -14.11
CA MET A 545 -5.90 -6.26 -14.78
C MET A 545 -4.98 -7.24 -14.06
N PHE A 546 -5.21 -7.46 -12.75
CA PHE A 546 -4.50 -8.46 -11.97
C PHE A 546 -5.30 -9.76 -11.94
N LYS A 547 -4.61 -10.89 -12.15
CA LYS A 547 -5.18 -12.23 -12.10
C LYS A 547 -5.28 -12.72 -10.67
N THR A 548 -4.18 -12.64 -9.92
CA THR A 548 -4.08 -13.09 -8.52
C THR A 548 -3.24 -12.14 -7.70
N CYS A 549 -3.54 -12.08 -6.40
CA CYS A 549 -2.79 -11.37 -5.37
C CYS A 549 -2.43 -12.33 -4.26
N PHE A 550 -1.21 -12.23 -3.73
CA PHE A 550 -0.79 -12.90 -2.51
C PHE A 550 -0.07 -11.92 -1.59
N VAL A 551 -0.52 -11.79 -0.35
CA VAL A 551 0.11 -10.96 0.69
C VAL A 551 0.55 -11.84 1.84
N ILE A 552 1.76 -11.61 2.32
CA ILE A 552 2.30 -12.25 3.51
C ILE A 552 2.85 -11.20 4.48
N GLY A 553 2.41 -11.27 5.73
CA GLY A 553 2.81 -10.37 6.81
C GLY A 553 3.54 -11.10 7.92
N ARG A 554 4.65 -10.53 8.41
CA ARG A 554 5.48 -11.10 9.47
C ARG A 554 5.86 -10.02 10.48
N THR A 555 5.60 -10.30 11.75
CA THR A 555 6.14 -9.51 12.86
C THR A 555 7.47 -10.09 13.33
N ARG A 556 8.38 -9.19 13.67
CA ARG A 556 9.64 -9.45 14.38
C ARG A 556 9.74 -8.45 15.52
N PRO A 557 10.64 -8.65 16.51
CA PRO A 557 10.83 -7.68 17.57
C PRO A 557 11.09 -6.26 17.01
N GLY A 558 10.13 -5.35 17.21
CA GLY A 558 10.20 -3.96 16.73
C GLY A 558 10.02 -3.76 15.22
N GLU A 559 9.60 -4.78 14.46
CA GLU A 559 9.49 -4.71 12.99
C GLU A 559 8.21 -5.42 12.49
N LEU A 560 7.51 -4.82 11.52
CA LEU A 560 6.46 -5.47 10.71
C LEU A 560 6.89 -5.44 9.24
N ASP A 561 6.86 -6.60 8.59
CA ASP A 561 7.20 -6.75 7.18
C ASP A 561 6.02 -7.38 6.43
N MET A 562 5.48 -6.64 5.46
CA MET A 562 4.39 -7.09 4.59
C MET A 562 4.88 -7.12 3.15
N THR A 563 4.70 -8.24 2.47
CA THR A 563 5.02 -8.37 1.04
C THR A 563 3.77 -8.79 0.29
N ALA A 564 3.35 -8.01 -0.69
CA ALA A 564 2.31 -8.35 -1.64
C ALA A 564 2.91 -8.68 -3.01
N ARG A 565 2.39 -9.71 -3.68
CA ARG A 565 2.73 -10.07 -5.06
C ARG A 565 1.46 -10.14 -5.89
N LEU A 566 1.48 -9.43 -7.01
CA LEU A 566 0.35 -9.30 -7.92
C LEU A 566 0.76 -9.85 -9.29
N LEU A 567 0.02 -10.82 -9.80
CA LEU A 567 0.19 -11.35 -11.15
C LEU A 567 -0.66 -10.55 -12.14
N SER A 568 -0.05 -9.85 -13.08
CA SER A 568 -0.75 -9.13 -14.16
C SER A 568 -1.23 -10.07 -15.28
N ARG A 569 -2.35 -9.73 -15.92
CA ARG A 569 -2.90 -10.42 -17.10
C ARG A 569 -2.20 -9.97 -18.38
N ASP A 570 -2.13 -8.66 -18.56
CA ASP A 570 -1.71 -8.00 -19.80
C ASP A 570 -0.21 -7.63 -19.77
N GLU A 571 0.43 -7.62 -20.95
CA GLU A 571 1.76 -7.00 -21.15
C GLU A 571 1.65 -5.73 -22.00
#